data_AF-A0A830BYX8-F1
#
_entry.id   AF-A0A830BYX8-F1
#
_cell.length_a   1.000
_cell.length_b   1.000
_cell.length_c   1.000
_cell.angle_alpha   90.00
_cell.angle_beta   90.00
_cell.angle_gamma   90.00
#
_symmetry.space_group_name_H-M   'P 1'
#
loop_
_entity.id
_entity.type
_entity.pdbx_description
1 polymer ?
#
loop_
_entity_poly.entity_id
_entity_poly.type
_entity_poly.pdbx_seq_one_letter_code
_entity_poly.pdbx_strand_id
1 'polypeptide(L)'
;MFEDVFPNRNFPLDISTFAQIDTTHWLLDMNHFIGESYDSITEICIFLINSFTLPSDKALAVYIQSSGSAFLFCDAVTVTCPSAVLSLPWPDPVAGDIRRAATVR
;
A
#
# COMPACT_ATOMS: atom_id res chain seq x y z
N MET A 1 10.59 -3.16 -10.89
CA MET A 1 9.35 -3.45 -11.65
C MET A 1 8.66 -4.55 -10.87
N PHE A 2 7.39 -4.41 -10.52
CA PHE A 2 6.62 -5.32 -9.65
C PHE A 2 5.30 -5.65 -10.39
N GLU A 3 4.69 -6.80 -10.13
CA GLU A 3 3.45 -7.24 -10.78
C GLU A 3 2.51 -7.74 -9.70
N ASP A 4 1.43 -7.01 -9.44
CA ASP A 4 0.49 -7.36 -8.38
C ASP A 4 -0.70 -8.19 -8.90
N VAL A 5 -1.07 -9.24 -8.16
CA VAL A 5 -2.13 -10.21 -8.53
C VAL A 5 -3.27 -10.16 -7.50
N PHE A 6 -4.42 -9.59 -7.88
CA PHE A 6 -5.66 -9.51 -7.09
C PHE A 6 -6.72 -10.50 -7.60
N PRO A 7 -7.28 -11.42 -6.81
CA PRO A 7 -8.33 -12.32 -7.31
C PRO A 7 -9.59 -11.52 -7.71
N ASN A 8 -10.07 -11.70 -8.95
CA ASN A 8 -11.28 -11.13 -9.59
C ASN A 8 -11.22 -9.73 -10.25
N ARG A 9 -10.13 -8.97 -10.12
CA ARG A 9 -9.86 -7.77 -10.95
C ARG A 9 -8.35 -7.54 -11.05
N ASN A 10 -7.65 -8.41 -11.78
CA ASN A 10 -6.20 -8.33 -11.90
C ASN A 10 -5.79 -7.22 -12.87
N PHE A 11 -5.22 -6.14 -12.35
CA PHE A 11 -4.42 -5.21 -13.15
C PHE A 11 -2.97 -5.37 -12.72
N PRO A 12 -2.07 -5.86 -13.59
CA PRO A 12 -0.65 -5.81 -13.29
C PRO A 12 -0.25 -4.32 -13.22
N LEU A 13 0.04 -3.84 -12.01
CA LEU A 13 0.52 -2.48 -11.78
C LEU A 13 2.04 -2.51 -11.75
N ASP A 14 2.68 -1.85 -12.70
CA ASP A 14 4.12 -1.69 -12.69
C ASP A 14 4.55 -0.46 -11.87
N ILE A 15 5.85 -0.28 -11.68
CA ILE A 15 6.37 0.88 -10.96
C ILE A 15 6.04 2.23 -11.62
N SER A 16 5.76 2.26 -12.94
CA SER A 16 5.36 3.49 -13.65
C SER A 16 3.96 3.96 -13.27
N THR A 17 3.18 3.06 -12.69
CA THR A 17 1.85 3.31 -12.15
C THR A 17 1.90 4.04 -10.80
N PHE A 18 3.05 3.99 -10.12
CA PHE A 18 3.27 4.65 -8.84
C PHE A 18 3.83 6.06 -9.05
N ALA A 19 3.28 7.03 -8.32
CA ALA A 19 3.89 8.34 -8.19
C ALA A 19 5.08 8.26 -7.21
N GLN A 20 6.29 8.51 -7.70
CA GLN A 20 7.46 8.61 -6.83
C GLN A 20 7.42 9.94 -6.07
N ILE A 21 7.28 9.87 -4.74
CA ILE A 21 7.23 11.06 -3.88
C ILE A 21 8.64 11.47 -3.45
N ASP A 22 9.51 10.49 -3.21
CA ASP A 22 10.94 10.73 -2.98
C ASP A 22 11.81 9.58 -3.52
N THR A 23 13.11 9.61 -3.26
CA THR A 23 14.08 8.59 -3.69
C THR A 23 13.77 7.15 -3.25
N THR A 24 12.97 6.97 -2.21
CA THR A 24 12.67 5.72 -1.49
C THR A 24 11.19 5.47 -1.23
N HIS A 25 10.30 6.40 -1.58
CA HIS A 25 8.87 6.32 -1.34
C HIS A 25 8.07 6.47 -2.64
N TRP A 26 7.14 5.54 -2.82
CA TRP A 26 6.22 5.47 -3.96
C TRP A 26 4.79 5.41 -3.45
N LEU A 27 3.89 6.09 -4.16
CA LEU A 27 2.47 6.14 -3.82
C LEU A 27 1.65 5.64 -5.01
N LEU A 28 0.76 4.71 -4.71
CA LEU A 28 -0.28 4.27 -5.62
C LEU A 28 -1.59 4.95 -5.22
N ASP A 29 -2.14 5.80 -6.08
CA ASP A 29 -3.47 6.37 -5.87
C ASP A 29 -4.54 5.40 -6.36
N MET A 30 -5.14 4.66 -5.43
CA MET A 30 -6.20 3.70 -5.72
C MET A 30 -7.48 4.35 -6.30
N ASN A 31 -7.73 5.63 -6.00
CA ASN A 31 -8.91 6.33 -6.55
C ASN A 31 -8.82 6.44 -8.07
N HIS A 32 -7.61 6.56 -8.62
CA HIS A 32 -7.42 6.64 -10.07
C HIS A 32 -7.87 5.37 -10.79
N PHE A 33 -7.72 4.19 -10.15
CA PHE A 33 -8.00 2.90 -10.77
C PHE A 33 -9.41 2.38 -10.46
N ILE A 34 -9.87 2.59 -9.23
CA ILE A 34 -11.06 1.90 -8.68
C ILE A 34 -12.11 2.90 -8.17
N GLY A 35 -11.79 4.20 -8.18
CA GLY A 35 -12.68 5.26 -7.71
C GLY A 35 -12.94 5.16 -6.21
N GLU A 36 -14.16 5.50 -5.80
CA GLU A 36 -14.59 5.51 -4.39
C GLU A 36 -14.68 4.11 -3.76
N SER A 37 -14.59 3.03 -4.55
CA SER A 37 -14.70 1.64 -4.10
C SER A 37 -13.35 1.00 -3.74
N TYR A 38 -12.36 1.79 -3.32
CA TYR A 38 -11.04 1.26 -2.93
C TYR A 38 -11.14 0.29 -1.74
N ASP A 39 -12.16 0.46 -0.88
CA ASP A 39 -12.50 -0.39 0.27
C ASP A 39 -12.89 -1.82 -0.12
N SER A 40 -13.36 -2.02 -1.36
CA SER A 40 -13.66 -3.35 -1.90
C SER A 40 -12.41 -4.21 -2.13
N ILE A 41 -11.22 -3.62 -2.06
CA ILE A 41 -9.95 -4.28 -2.32
C ILE A 41 -9.33 -4.74 -1.00
N THR A 42 -9.46 -6.02 -0.69
CA THR A 42 -9.06 -6.54 0.63
C THR A 42 -7.65 -7.14 0.68
N GLU A 43 -7.05 -7.46 -0.47
CA GLU A 43 -5.79 -8.20 -0.51
C GLU A 43 -4.96 -7.82 -1.72
N ILE A 44 -3.74 -7.30 -1.54
CA ILE A 44 -2.77 -7.05 -2.62
C ILE A 44 -1.71 -8.13 -2.62
N CYS A 45 -1.20 -8.53 -3.78
CA CYS A 45 -0.02 -9.39 -3.84
C CYS A 45 1.13 -8.59 -4.41
N ILE A 46 2.27 -8.50 -3.72
CA ILE A 46 3.44 -7.73 -4.14
C ILE A 46 4.59 -8.68 -4.41
N PHE A 47 5.36 -8.44 -5.47
CA PHE A 47 6.51 -9.24 -5.86
C PHE A 47 7.69 -8.37 -6.25
N LEU A 48 8.89 -8.66 -5.75
CA LEU A 48 10.14 -8.03 -6.11
C LEU A 48 10.74 -8.67 -7.38
N ILE A 49 10.43 -8.16 -8.57
CA ILE A 49 10.91 -8.74 -9.85
C ILE A 49 12.40 -8.42 -10.11
N ASN A 50 12.99 -7.49 -9.36
CA ASN A 50 14.41 -7.16 -9.48
C ASN A 50 15.06 -7.03 -8.10
N SER A 51 15.42 -8.17 -7.49
CA SER A 51 16.09 -8.25 -6.19
C SER A 51 17.43 -7.50 -6.13
N PHE A 52 17.98 -7.08 -7.26
CA PHE A 52 19.20 -6.28 -7.36
C PHE A 52 19.04 -4.82 -6.90
N THR A 53 17.82 -4.29 -6.73
CA THR A 53 17.63 -2.87 -6.35
C THR A 53 17.48 -2.64 -4.86
N LEU A 54 17.13 -3.66 -4.08
CA LEU A 54 16.93 -3.54 -2.64
C LEU A 54 18.21 -4.00 -1.91
N PRO A 55 18.83 -3.16 -1.07
CA PRO A 55 19.97 -3.61 -0.26
C PRO A 55 19.60 -4.79 0.64
N SER A 56 20.54 -5.69 0.93
CA SER A 56 20.29 -6.91 1.69
C SER A 56 19.86 -6.68 3.15
N ASP A 57 20.10 -5.49 3.69
CA ASP A 57 19.70 -5.05 5.02
C ASP A 57 18.42 -4.19 5.03
N LYS A 58 17.70 -4.10 3.89
CA LYS A 58 16.49 -3.29 3.73
C LYS A 58 15.27 -4.12 3.35
N ALA A 59 14.11 -3.56 3.65
CA ALA A 59 12.80 -4.11 3.32
C ALA A 59 11.97 -3.03 2.62
N LEU A 60 11.10 -3.44 1.70
CA LEU A 60 10.08 -2.58 1.12
C LEU A 60 8.83 -2.69 1.99
N ALA A 61 8.59 -1.67 2.80
CA ALA A 61 7.42 -1.59 3.66
C ALA A 61 6.20 -1.07 2.89
N VAL A 62 5.05 -1.66 3.16
CA VAL A 62 3.78 -1.36 2.51
C VAL A 62 2.84 -0.73 3.52
N TYR A 63 2.30 0.42 3.15
CA TYR A 63 1.36 1.18 3.97
C TYR A 63 0.10 1.47 3.17
N ILE A 64 -1.03 1.53 3.87
CA ILE A 64 -2.32 1.97 3.32
C ILE A 64 -2.83 3.21 4.04
N GLN A 65 -3.64 3.99 3.34
CA GLN A 65 -4.25 5.18 3.88
C GLN A 65 -5.65 5.35 3.27
N SER A 66 -6.67 5.54 4.10
CA SER A 66 -7.96 6.08 3.64
C SER A 66 -7.96 7.60 3.73
N SER A 67 -8.81 8.26 2.93
CA SER A 67 -8.87 9.73 2.90
C SER A 67 -9.11 10.31 4.30
N GLY A 68 -8.21 11.19 4.75
CA GLY A 68 -8.27 11.80 6.09
C GLY A 68 -7.67 10.96 7.24
N SER A 69 -7.28 9.71 6.99
CA SER A 69 -6.65 8.82 7.98
C SER A 69 -5.13 8.88 7.95
N ALA A 70 -4.49 8.38 9.01
CA ALA A 70 -3.05 8.13 9.03
C ALA A 70 -2.68 6.88 8.22
N PHE A 71 -1.43 6.80 7.75
CA PHE A 71 -0.90 5.60 7.13
C PHE A 71 -0.83 4.44 8.14
N LEU A 72 -1.33 3.28 7.73
CA LEU A 72 -1.25 2.02 8.47
C LEU A 72 -0.25 1.09 7.80
N PHE A 73 0.69 0.57 8.58
CA PHE A 73 1.62 -0.46 8.12
C PHE A 73 0.86 -1.77 7.91
N CYS A 74 1.07 -2.40 6.74
CA CYS A 74 0.49 -3.69 6.41
C CYS A 74 1.53 -4.79 6.61
N ASP A 75 2.60 -4.74 5.82
CA ASP A 75 3.70 -5.70 5.88
C ASP A 75 4.91 -5.17 5.10
N ALA A 76 5.97 -5.97 4.99
CA ALA A 76 7.12 -5.66 4.18
C ALA A 76 7.63 -6.87 3.39
N VAL A 77 8.13 -6.63 2.18
CA VAL A 77 8.84 -7.64 1.37
C VAL A 77 10.35 -7.39 1.42
N THR A 78 11.12 -8.47 1.36
CA THR A 78 12.59 -8.43 1.47
C THR A 78 13.22 -9.24 0.36
N VAL A 79 14.54 -9.12 0.15
CA VAL A 79 15.23 -9.97 -0.84
C VAL A 79 15.11 -11.47 -0.51
N THR A 80 15.02 -11.84 0.77
CA THR A 80 14.85 -13.23 1.22
C THR A 80 13.42 -13.74 1.12
N CYS A 81 12.43 -12.83 1.14
CA CYS A 81 11.02 -13.13 0.93
C CYS A 81 10.48 -12.10 -0.07
N PRO A 82 10.74 -12.32 -1.37
CA PRO A 82 10.54 -11.30 -2.40
C PRO A 82 9.08 -11.08 -2.75
N SER A 83 8.16 -11.88 -2.21
CA SER A 83 6.75 -11.75 -2.52
C SER A 83 5.88 -12.07 -1.33
N ALA A 84 4.76 -11.35 -1.20
CA ALA A 84 3.78 -11.61 -0.16
C ALA A 84 2.38 -11.23 -0.65
N VAL A 85 1.36 -11.93 -0.12
CA VAL A 85 -0.04 -11.50 -0.20
C VAL A 85 -0.34 -10.75 1.08
N LEU A 86 -0.69 -9.48 0.96
CA LEU A 86 -0.93 -8.56 2.06
C LEU A 86 -2.42 -8.25 2.15
N SER A 87 -3.01 -8.52 3.30
CA SER A 87 -4.34 -8.02 3.60
C SER A 87 -4.30 -6.51 3.79
N LEU A 88 -5.30 -5.80 3.25
CA LEU A 88 -5.44 -4.35 3.34
C LEU A 88 -6.56 -4.01 4.34
N PRO A 89 -6.26 -3.87 5.65
CA PRO A 89 -7.25 -3.46 6.64
C PRO A 89 -7.54 -1.96 6.51
N TRP A 90 -8.32 -1.56 5.50
CA TRP A 90 -8.64 -0.17 5.25
C TRP A 90 -9.16 0.51 6.52
N PRO A 91 -8.55 1.61 6.98
CA PRO A 91 -9.03 2.32 8.14
C PRO A 91 -10.37 2.96 7.83
N ASP A 92 -11.35 2.82 8.74
CA ASP A 92 -12.63 3.52 8.64
C ASP A 92 -12.38 5.04 8.52
N PRO A 93 -12.84 5.68 7.43
CA PRO A 93 -12.60 7.11 7.21
C PRO A 93 -13.22 7.99 8.31
N VAL A 94 -14.21 7.47 9.05
CA VAL A 94 -14.91 8.17 10.16
C VAL A 94 -14.11 8.11 11.47
N ALA A 95 -13.22 7.14 11.66
CA ALA A 95 -12.48 6.96 12.91
C ALA A 95 -11.34 7.97 13.10
N GLY A 96 -10.87 8.61 12.01
CA GLY A 96 -9.80 9.61 12.04
C GLY A 96 -10.19 10.93 12.72
N ASP A 97 -11.48 11.26 12.78
CA ASP A 97 -11.97 12.54 13.33
C ASP A 97 -12.19 12.49 14.87
N ILE A 98 -12.23 11.30 15.47
CA ILE A 98 -12.47 11.15 16.92
C ILE A 98 -11.23 11.56 17.73
N ARG A 99 -10.03 11.52 17.16
CA ARG A 99 -8.80 11.96 17.87
C ARG A 99 -8.60 13.48 17.90
N ARG A 100 -9.39 14.27 17.18
CA ARG A 100 -9.41 15.74 17.33
C ARG A 100 -10.43 16.25 18.36
N ALA A 101 -11.36 15.41 18.81
CA ALA A 101 -12.39 15.80 19.78
C ALA A 101 -12.04 15.51 21.25
N ALA A 102 -10.92 14.84 21.53
CA ALA A 102 -10.50 14.49 22.89
C ALA A 102 -9.27 15.30 23.36
N THR A 103 -9.41 16.63 23.41
CA THR A 103 -8.61 17.49 24.30
C THR A 103 -9.47 18.71 24.64
N VAL A 104 -9.48 19.04 25.94
CA VAL A 104 -10.29 20.06 26.64
C VAL A 104 -11.68 19.58 27.05
N ARG A 105 -11.77 18.89 28.20
CA ARG A 105 -12.22 19.49 29.48
C ARG A 105 -11.93 18.56 30.65
#